data_AF-X0YV27-F1
#
_entry.id   AF-X0YV27-F1
#
_cell.length_a   1.000
_cell.length_b   1.000
_cell.length_c   1.000
_cell.angle_alpha   90.00
_cell.angle_beta   90.00
_cell.angle_gamma   90.00
#
_symmetry.space_group_name_H-M   'P 1'
#
loop_
_entity.id
_entity.type
_entity.pdbx_description
1 polymer ?
#
loop_
_entity_poly.entity_id
_entity_poly.type
_entity_poly.pdbx_seq_one_letter_code
_entity_poly.pdbx_strand_id
1 'polypeptide(L)'
;FAEATAFVKEQGTEYMDLHGRQIVDAATDIYMAYLLLNQARHSREKLTVADRYILEVLPRVKYNCELITSGDRTTLDCFETLAGPVPAE
;
A
#
# COMPACT_ATOMS: atom_id res chain seq x y z
N PHE A 1 3.54 -0.07 -8.13
CA PHE A 1 2.79 1.12 -7.67
C PHE A 1 1.97 1.77 -8.79
N ALA A 2 2.58 2.25 -9.89
CA ALA A 2 1.84 2.89 -10.99
C ALA A 2 0.73 1.98 -11.58
N GLU A 3 1.05 0.71 -11.80
CA GLU A 3 0.08 -0.31 -12.20
C GLU A 3 -1.06 -0.47 -11.19
N ALA A 4 -0.76 -0.66 -9.90
CA ALA A 4 -1.76 -0.77 -8.84
C ALA A 4 -2.68 0.47 -8.75
N THR A 5 -2.14 1.67 -8.99
CA THR A 5 -2.95 2.91 -9.02
C THR A 5 -3.80 3.06 -10.28
N ALA A 6 -3.37 2.50 -11.40
CA ALA A 6 -4.22 2.41 -12.59
C ALA A 6 -5.33 1.38 -12.39
N PHE A 7 -4.97 0.18 -11.93
CA PHE A 7 -5.88 -0.92 -11.67
C PHE A 7 -7.03 -0.51 -10.74
N VAL A 8 -6.72 0.06 -9.57
CA VAL A 8 -7.77 0.44 -8.61
C VAL A 8 -8.75 1.49 -9.17
N LYS A 9 -8.28 2.39 -10.06
CA LYS A 9 -9.14 3.42 -10.67
C LYS A 9 -10.13 2.80 -11.66
N GLU A 10 -9.76 1.69 -12.29
CA GLU A 10 -10.62 0.97 -13.24
C GLU A 10 -11.71 0.14 -12.53
N GLN A 11 -11.52 -0.25 -11.27
CA GLN A 11 -12.45 -1.11 -10.51
C GLN A 11 -13.66 -0.37 -9.89
N GLY A 12 -13.71 0.96 -9.96
CA GLY A 12 -14.79 1.77 -9.40
C GLY A 12 -14.59 2.18 -7.93
N THR A 13 -15.53 2.97 -7.41
CA THR A 13 -15.39 3.67 -6.11
C THR A 13 -15.32 2.74 -4.91
N GLU A 14 -16.15 1.69 -4.84
CA GLU A 14 -16.16 0.76 -3.70
C GLU A 14 -14.83 0.01 -3.53
N TYR A 15 -14.21 -0.38 -4.65
CA TYR A 15 -12.91 -1.05 -4.62
C TYR A 15 -11.78 -0.08 -4.25
N MET A 16 -11.90 1.17 -4.70
CA MET A 16 -11.00 2.24 -4.30
C MET A 16 -11.11 2.54 -2.80
N ASP A 17 -12.32 2.51 -2.23
CA ASP A 17 -12.53 2.69 -0.80
C ASP A 17 -11.94 1.52 0.01
N LEU A 18 -12.12 0.28 -0.46
CA LEU A 18 -11.54 -0.93 0.15
C LEU A 18 -10.01 -0.86 0.26
N HIS A 19 -9.34 -0.38 -0.80
CA HIS A 19 -7.88 -0.35 -0.91
C HIS A 19 -7.25 1.03 -0.68
N GLY A 20 -8.03 2.04 -0.30
CA GLY A 20 -7.58 3.42 -0.19
C GLY A 20 -6.39 3.57 0.76
N ARG A 21 -6.41 2.87 1.91
CA ARG A 21 -5.31 2.90 2.88
C ARG A 21 -4.03 2.33 2.28
N GLN A 22 -4.08 1.17 1.65
CA GLN A 22 -2.91 0.48 1.09
C GLN A 22 -2.22 1.33 0.01
N ILE A 23 -3.00 2.05 -0.80
CA ILE A 23 -2.48 2.98 -1.81
C ILE A 23 -1.76 4.14 -1.15
N VAL A 24 -2.38 4.77 -0.15
CA VAL A 24 -1.82 5.93 0.54
C VAL A 24 -0.57 5.55 1.32
N ASP A 25 -0.57 4.40 2.00
CA ASP A 25 0.59 3.91 2.75
C ASP A 25 1.76 3.62 1.80
N ALA A 26 1.52 2.94 0.68
CA ALA A 26 2.54 2.69 -0.33
C ALA A 26 3.07 3.99 -0.96
N ALA A 27 2.20 4.97 -1.24
CA ALA A 27 2.60 6.26 -1.75
C ALA A 27 3.48 7.02 -0.74
N THR A 28 3.08 7.02 0.52
CA THR A 28 3.81 7.64 1.63
C THR A 28 5.23 7.07 1.73
N ASP A 29 5.35 5.75 1.76
CA ASP A 29 6.66 5.07 1.83
C ASP A 29 7.56 5.45 0.64
N ILE A 30 7.01 5.49 -0.57
CA ILE A 30 7.74 5.89 -1.79
C ILE A 30 8.20 7.35 -1.70
N TYR A 31 7.32 8.26 -1.27
CA TYR A 31 7.66 9.67 -1.11
C TYR A 31 8.75 9.88 -0.06
N MET A 32 8.65 9.21 1.08
CA MET A 32 9.67 9.29 2.13
C MET A 32 11.01 8.76 1.65
N ALA A 33 11.03 7.63 0.94
CA ALA A 33 12.24 7.10 0.32
C ALA A 33 12.87 8.10 -0.67
N TYR A 34 12.06 8.73 -1.52
CA TYR A 34 12.52 9.76 -2.44
C TYR A 34 13.14 10.97 -1.72
N LEU A 35 12.49 11.46 -0.65
CA LEU A 35 13.00 12.58 0.14
C LEU A 35 14.31 12.23 0.85
N LEU A 36 14.45 11.00 1.38
CA LEU A 36 15.69 10.51 1.98
C LEU A 36 16.82 10.38 0.95
N LEU A 37 16.52 9.88 -0.25
CA LEU A 37 17.48 9.86 -1.36
C LEU A 37 17.91 11.27 -1.76
N ASN A 38 17.00 12.24 -1.76
CA ASN A 38 17.35 13.63 -2.02
C ASN A 38 18.30 14.20 -0.95
N GLN A 39 18.10 13.86 0.34
CA GLN A 39 19.05 14.20 1.39
C GLN A 39 20.41 13.51 1.20
N ALA A 40 20.42 12.25 0.75
CA ALA A 40 21.63 11.48 0.50
C ALA A 40 22.54 12.08 -0.58
N ARG A 41 22.00 12.91 -1.49
CA ARG A 41 22.80 13.68 -2.47
C ARG A 41 23.79 14.64 -1.81
N HIS A 42 23.57 14.99 -0.54
CA HIS A 42 24.37 15.96 0.20
C HIS A 42 25.02 15.39 1.47
N SER A 43 24.75 14.13 1.85
CA SER A 43 25.34 13.48 3.02
C SER A 43 25.48 11.97 2.79
N ARG A 44 26.70 11.45 3.02
CA ARG A 44 27.02 10.03 2.84
C ARG A 44 26.40 9.15 3.92
N GLU A 45 26.22 9.69 5.12
CA GLU A 45 25.52 9.03 6.23
C GLU A 45 24.04 8.85 5.87
N LYS A 46 23.44 9.86 5.24
CA LYS A 46 22.04 9.82 4.77
C LYS A 46 21.81 8.78 3.68
N LEU A 47 22.84 8.42 2.90
CA LEU A 47 22.74 7.30 1.96
C LEU A 47 22.48 5.98 2.68
N THR A 48 23.15 5.73 3.81
CA THR A 48 22.93 4.51 4.61
C THR A 48 21.53 4.49 5.22
N VAL A 49 21.03 5.66 5.65
CA VAL A 49 19.66 5.81 6.16
C VAL A 49 18.62 5.55 5.06
N ALA A 50 18.82 6.12 3.88
CA ALA A 50 17.92 5.93 2.74
C ALA A 50 17.88 4.46 2.31
N ASP A 51 19.04 3.81 2.20
CA ASP A 51 19.14 2.40 1.81
C ASP A 51 18.41 1.49 2.82
N ARG A 52 18.69 1.66 4.11
CA ARG A 52 17.98 0.93 5.18
C ARG A 52 16.47 1.13 5.10
N TYR A 53 16.02 2.38 4.96
CA TYR A 53 14.59 2.70 4.90
C TYR A 53 13.91 2.05 3.70
N ILE A 54 14.54 2.12 2.51
CA ILE A 54 14.02 1.49 1.29
C ILE A 54 13.90 -0.02 1.49
N LEU A 55 14.92 -0.68 2.02
CA LEU A 55 14.91 -2.12 2.25
C LEU A 55 13.83 -2.54 3.27
N GLU A 56 13.54 -1.68 4.26
CA GLU A 56 12.50 -1.90 5.26
C GLU A 56 11.08 -1.77 4.68
N VAL A 57 10.81 -0.74 3.89
CA VAL A 57 9.45 -0.44 3.41
C VAL A 57 9.09 -1.16 2.10
N LEU A 58 10.07 -1.54 1.28
CA LEU A 58 9.85 -2.16 -0.02
C LEU A 58 8.98 -3.43 0.02
N PRO A 59 9.14 -4.36 0.98
CA PRO A 59 8.27 -5.53 1.08
C PRO A 59 6.81 -5.16 1.31
N ARG A 60 6.53 -4.16 2.17
CA ARG A 60 5.17 -3.67 2.42
C ARG A 60 4.57 -3.02 1.18
N VAL A 61 5.34 -2.19 0.46
CA VAL A 61 4.91 -1.57 -0.79
C VAL A 61 4.55 -2.64 -1.84
N LYS A 62 5.37 -3.71 -1.96
CA LYS A 62 5.10 -4.82 -2.87
C LYS A 62 3.82 -5.56 -2.49
N TYR A 63 3.70 -5.97 -1.23
CA TYR A 63 2.51 -6.63 -0.71
C TYR A 63 1.23 -5.81 -0.96
N ASN A 64 1.26 -4.51 -0.67
CA ASN A 64 0.12 -3.62 -0.92
C ASN A 64 -0.22 -3.56 -2.41
N CYS A 65 0.78 -3.44 -3.29
CA CYS A 65 0.54 -3.43 -4.73
C CYS A 65 -0.07 -4.76 -5.20
N GLU A 66 0.47 -5.89 -4.77
CA GLU A 66 -0.03 -7.23 -5.11
C GLU A 66 -1.48 -7.43 -4.65
N LEU A 67 -1.78 -7.02 -3.41
CA LEU A 67 -3.13 -7.09 -2.86
C LEU A 67 -4.10 -6.23 -3.68
N ILE A 68 -3.73 -5.00 -4.05
CA ILE A 68 -4.57 -4.12 -4.88
C ILE A 68 -4.83 -4.74 -6.25
N THR A 69 -3.79 -5.29 -6.90
CA THR A 69 -3.90 -5.88 -8.25
C THR A 69 -4.55 -7.26 -8.27
N SER A 70 -4.81 -7.87 -7.11
CA SER A 70 -5.46 -9.18 -7.03
C SER A 70 -6.90 -9.17 -7.55
N GLY A 71 -7.58 -8.02 -7.51
CA GLY A 71 -8.99 -7.91 -7.87
C GLY A 71 -9.94 -8.57 -6.86
N ASP A 72 -9.44 -9.01 -5.70
CA ASP A 72 -10.26 -9.72 -4.72
C ASP A 72 -11.29 -8.79 -4.07
N ARG A 73 -12.56 -9.04 -4.37
CA ARG A 73 -13.71 -8.32 -3.83
C ARG A 73 -14.43 -9.10 -2.72
N THR A 74 -13.92 -10.24 -2.29
CA THR A 74 -14.58 -11.12 -1.30
C THR A 74 -14.89 -10.39 0.00
N THR A 75 -14.08 -9.41 0.40
CA THR A 75 -14.36 -8.56 1.58
C THR A 75 -15.67 -7.76 1.44
N LEU A 76 -16.00 -7.30 0.22
CA LEU A 76 -17.23 -6.58 -0.08
C LEU A 76 -18.39 -7.57 -0.32
N ASP A 77 -18.16 -8.56 -1.18
CA ASP A 77 -19.22 -9.42 -1.71
C ASP A 77 -19.66 -10.50 -0.71
N CYS A 78 -18.77 -10.93 0.20
CA CYS A 78 -19.00 -12.02 1.15
C CYS A 78 -18.84 -11.58 2.62
N PHE A 79 -19.03 -10.27 2.90
CA PHE A 79 -18.83 -9.69 4.23
C PHE A 79 -19.52 -10.48 5.35
N GLU A 80 -20.81 -10.79 5.19
CA GLU A 80 -21.62 -11.53 6.18
C GLU A 80 -21.02 -12.91 6.54
N THR A 81 -20.43 -13.59 5.55
CA THR A 81 -19.78 -14.90 5.78
C THR A 81 -18.44 -14.75 6.50
N LEU A 82 -17.69 -13.69 6.18
CA LEU A 82 -16.36 -13.43 6.76
C LEU A 82 -16.44 -12.88 8.19
N ALA A 83 -17.38 -11.98 8.47
CA ALA A 83 -17.53 -11.34 9.77
C ALA A 83 -18.08 -12.32 10.84
N GLY A 84 -18.86 -13.31 10.39
CA GLY A 84 -19.56 -14.23 11.29
C GLY A 84 -20.75 -13.57 12.00
N PRO A 85 -21.56 -14.36 12.73
CA PRO A 85 -22.71 -13.84 13.44
C PRO A 85 -22.30 -12.89 14.55
N VAL A 86 -23.06 -11.80 14.74
CA VAL A 86 -22.89 -10.88 15.87
C VAL A 86 -23.11 -11.69 17.17
N PRO A 87 -22.18 -11.64 18.14
CA PRO A 87 -22.36 -12.31 19.43
C PRO A 87 -23.67 -11.87 20.08
N ALA A 88 -24.51 -12.83 20.49
CA ALA A 88 -25.66 -12.53 21.32
C ALA A 88 -25.17 -12.06 22.70
N GLU A 89 -25.76 -10.98 23.22
CA GLU A 89 -25.49 -10.43 24.56
C GLU A 89 -25.67 -11.47 25.68
#